data_AF-A0A8J6Q2U9-F1
#
_entry.id   AF-A0A8J6Q2U9-F1
#
_cell.length_a   1.000
_cell.length_b   1.000
_cell.length_c   1.000
_cell.angle_alpha   90.00
_cell.angle_beta   90.00
_cell.angle_gamma   90.00
#
_symmetry.space_group_name_H-M   'P 1'
#
loop_
_entity.id
_entity.type
_entity.pdbx_description
1 polymer ?
#
loop_
_entity_poly.entity_id
_entity_poly.type
_entity_poly.pdbx_seq_one_letter_code
_entity_poly.pdbx_strand_id
1 'polypeptide(L)'
;MRKVFLSLCSIVFGLSAFAQSFGGSPWVFEAGFNAVNVYSVGEDAPQGPFLDEFFNVTDHWNIGLPTVKVARYINDDVFLSVRASFNKLRKWGEFTDDPRVEVDKLTYLGFDAMINTNINNLFESENFEPFVGAGLGYTWIQEGTYNMLSAANGTDDLVGAATINASVGLKYWFSETIGLSWETTYKHSFEDYLTKHWQHSLGIIFKIEDCTCY
;
A
#
# COMPACT_ATOMS: atom_id res chain seq x y z
N MET A 1 14.35 12.53 -8.21
CA MET A 1 14.08 13.07 -6.85
C MET A 1 13.31 14.40 -6.81
N ARG A 2 13.75 15.51 -7.47
CA ARG A 2 13.04 16.82 -7.43
C ARG A 2 11.57 16.76 -7.88
N LYS A 3 11.26 16.00 -8.94
CA LYS A 3 9.88 15.83 -9.46
C LYS A 3 8.99 15.06 -8.48
N VAL A 4 9.51 13.97 -7.90
CA VAL A 4 8.82 13.17 -6.86
C VAL A 4 8.50 14.02 -5.64
N PHE A 5 9.47 14.81 -5.18
CA PHE A 5 9.28 15.70 -4.03
C PHE A 5 8.18 16.74 -4.26
N LEU A 6 8.15 17.38 -5.44
CA LEU A 6 7.10 18.36 -5.77
C LEU A 6 5.70 17.74 -5.83
N SER A 7 5.55 16.57 -6.47
CA SER A 7 4.27 15.85 -6.49
C SER A 7 3.81 15.45 -5.09
N LEU A 8 4.72 14.94 -4.24
CA LEU A 8 4.40 14.54 -2.89
C LEU A 8 3.94 15.74 -2.03
N CYS A 9 4.63 16.88 -2.14
CA CYS A 9 4.22 18.11 -1.46
C CYS A 9 2.81 18.56 -1.86
N SER A 10 2.50 18.60 -3.16
CA SER A 10 1.18 19.03 -3.65
C SER A 10 0.04 18.14 -3.12
N ILE A 11 0.26 16.82 -3.06
CA ILE A 11 -0.75 15.88 -2.55
C ILE A 11 -0.96 16.08 -1.05
N VAL A 12 0.12 16.19 -0.27
CA VAL A 12 0.05 16.38 1.19
C VAL A 12 -0.69 17.66 1.58
N PHE A 13 -0.44 18.77 0.87
CA PHE A 13 -1.15 20.04 1.13
C PHE A 13 -2.64 19.99 0.82
N GLY A 14 -3.07 19.24 -0.21
CA GLY A 14 -4.49 19.10 -0.55
C GLY A 14 -5.26 18.27 0.49
N LEU A 15 -4.64 17.22 1.01
CA LEU A 15 -5.27 16.29 1.96
C LEU A 15 -5.46 16.90 3.35
N SER A 16 -4.55 17.76 3.81
CA SER A 16 -4.65 18.40 5.12
C SER A 16 -5.84 19.38 5.21
N ALA A 17 -6.11 20.13 4.14
CA ALA A 17 -7.27 21.02 4.06
C ALA A 17 -8.59 20.25 4.11
N PHE A 18 -8.69 19.12 3.41
CA PHE A 18 -9.87 18.25 3.45
C PHE A 18 -10.06 17.59 4.81
N ALA A 19 -8.98 17.07 5.41
CA ALA A 19 -9.07 16.30 6.64
C ALA A 19 -9.57 17.14 7.83
N GLN A 20 -9.30 18.46 7.87
CA GLN A 20 -9.80 19.34 8.93
C GLN A 20 -11.32 19.55 8.93
N SER A 21 -12.03 19.18 7.85
CA SER A 21 -13.49 19.37 7.76
C SER A 21 -14.32 18.35 8.56
N PHE A 22 -13.71 17.27 9.07
CA PHE A 22 -14.41 16.11 9.66
C PHE A 22 -14.59 16.13 11.21
N GLY A 23 -14.59 17.29 11.88
CA GLY A 23 -14.99 17.41 13.31
C GLY A 23 -14.09 16.66 14.31
N GLY A 24 -14.58 16.33 15.52
CA GLY A 24 -13.81 15.66 16.60
C GLY A 24 -13.52 14.15 16.40
N SER A 25 -13.59 13.65 15.16
CA SER A 25 -13.31 12.25 14.85
C SER A 25 -11.82 11.92 15.06
N PRO A 26 -11.50 10.78 15.72
CA PRO A 26 -10.14 10.48 16.12
C PRO A 26 -9.21 10.26 14.92
N TRP A 27 -7.97 10.68 15.08
CA TRP A 27 -6.89 10.36 14.15
C TRP A 27 -6.29 9.00 14.51
N VAL A 28 -6.03 8.18 13.49
CA VAL A 28 -5.34 6.90 13.65
C VAL A 28 -4.06 6.91 12.84
N PHE A 29 -2.96 6.55 13.48
CA PHE A 29 -1.64 6.45 12.87
C PHE A 29 -1.22 4.99 12.84
N GLU A 30 -0.59 4.56 11.75
CA GLU A 30 -0.05 3.23 11.57
C GLU A 30 1.40 3.33 11.14
N ALA A 31 2.26 2.50 11.71
CA ALA A 31 3.62 2.29 11.21
C ALA A 31 3.95 0.80 11.23
N GLY A 32 4.57 0.29 10.16
CA GLY A 32 4.77 -1.15 10.04
C GLY A 32 5.61 -1.59 8.86
N PHE A 33 5.59 -2.90 8.65
CA PHE A 33 6.21 -3.62 7.55
C PHE A 33 5.43 -3.46 6.26
N ASN A 34 6.18 -3.43 5.17
CA ASN A 34 5.68 -3.34 3.81
C ASN A 34 6.20 -4.54 3.03
N ALA A 35 5.32 -5.30 2.38
CA ALA A 35 5.71 -6.34 1.45
C ALA A 35 5.10 -6.04 0.08
N VAL A 36 5.94 -6.00 -0.96
CA VAL A 36 5.49 -5.78 -2.34
C VAL A 36 5.68 -7.07 -3.11
N ASN A 37 4.62 -7.50 -3.76
CA ASN A 37 4.58 -8.73 -4.52
C ASN A 37 4.02 -8.47 -5.93
N VAL A 38 4.89 -8.56 -6.94
CA VAL A 38 4.52 -8.36 -8.35
C VAL A 38 4.01 -9.66 -9.01
N TYR A 39 4.09 -10.79 -8.30
CA TYR A 39 3.57 -12.09 -8.71
C TYR A 39 2.48 -12.56 -7.72
N SER A 40 1.21 -12.67 -8.05
CA SER A 40 0.70 -12.92 -9.37
C SER A 40 -0.55 -12.11 -9.65
N VAL A 41 -0.54 -11.45 -10.80
CA VAL A 41 -1.44 -10.34 -11.11
C VAL A 41 -2.22 -10.54 -12.41
N GLY A 42 -2.18 -11.75 -12.98
CA GLY A 42 -2.94 -12.10 -14.17
C GLY A 42 -2.33 -11.54 -15.45
N GLU A 43 -1.01 -11.59 -15.53
CA GLU A 43 -0.22 -11.08 -16.66
C GLU A 43 0.69 -12.19 -17.18
N ASP A 44 1.33 -11.96 -18.33
CA ASP A 44 2.34 -12.86 -18.87
C ASP A 44 3.54 -12.97 -17.91
N ALA A 45 4.36 -14.00 -18.12
CA ALA A 45 5.60 -14.17 -17.36
C ALA A 45 6.50 -12.92 -17.51
N PRO A 46 7.14 -12.44 -16.44
CA PRO A 46 7.33 -13.13 -15.15
C PRO A 46 6.21 -12.94 -14.11
N GLN A 47 5.13 -12.21 -14.37
CA GLN A 47 4.12 -11.86 -13.37
C GLN A 47 3.03 -12.92 -13.14
N GLY A 48 2.71 -13.74 -14.14
CA GLY A 48 1.92 -14.96 -13.97
C GLY A 48 0.42 -14.81 -13.64
N PRO A 49 -0.29 -15.94 -13.49
CA PRO A 49 -1.76 -16.00 -13.37
C PRO A 49 -2.27 -15.42 -12.05
N PHE A 50 -3.40 -14.69 -12.07
CA PHE A 50 -3.90 -13.97 -10.89
C PHE A 50 -4.10 -14.87 -9.66
N LEU A 51 -3.49 -14.49 -8.52
CA LEU A 51 -3.50 -15.21 -7.23
C LEU A 51 -2.81 -16.58 -7.21
N ASP A 52 -2.10 -16.96 -8.28
CA ASP A 52 -1.18 -18.08 -8.24
C ASP A 52 -0.08 -17.87 -7.21
N GLU A 53 0.22 -18.93 -6.44
CA GLU A 53 1.15 -18.93 -5.31
C GLU A 53 1.12 -17.69 -4.39
N PHE A 54 -0.07 -17.12 -4.17
CA PHE A 54 -0.23 -15.83 -3.49
C PHE A 54 0.46 -15.73 -2.11
N PHE A 55 0.53 -16.84 -1.39
CA PHE A 55 1.14 -16.95 -0.07
C PHE A 55 2.59 -17.47 -0.08
N ASN A 56 3.21 -17.65 -1.25
CA ASN A 56 4.62 -18.03 -1.36
C ASN A 56 5.52 -16.81 -1.08
N VAL A 57 5.68 -16.52 0.22
CA VAL A 57 6.49 -15.42 0.73
C VAL A 57 7.97 -15.58 0.35
N THR A 58 8.47 -16.82 0.35
CA THR A 58 9.89 -17.13 0.13
C THR A 58 10.34 -16.75 -1.26
N ASP A 59 9.47 -16.93 -2.26
CA ASP A 59 9.82 -16.70 -3.66
C ASP A 59 9.35 -15.33 -4.15
N HIS A 60 8.12 -14.93 -3.81
CA HIS A 60 7.50 -13.77 -4.49
C HIS A 60 7.51 -12.47 -3.68
N TRP A 61 7.51 -12.54 -2.35
CA TRP A 61 7.34 -11.34 -1.53
C TRP A 61 8.66 -10.58 -1.29
N ASN A 62 8.67 -9.29 -1.62
CA ASN A 62 9.72 -8.36 -1.24
C ASN A 62 9.37 -7.69 0.09
N ILE A 63 9.83 -8.26 1.20
CA ILE A 63 9.57 -7.71 2.54
C ILE A 63 10.56 -6.59 2.86
N GLY A 64 10.06 -5.47 3.35
CA GLY A 64 10.83 -4.30 3.74
C GLY A 64 10.10 -3.38 4.70
N LEU A 65 10.68 -2.20 4.89
CA LEU A 65 10.21 -1.12 5.75
C LEU A 65 10.59 0.23 5.12
N PRO A 66 9.86 1.32 5.38
CA PRO A 66 8.61 1.42 6.14
C PRO A 66 7.32 1.41 5.29
N THR A 67 6.18 1.10 5.93
CA THR A 67 4.87 1.69 5.61
C THR A 67 4.40 2.57 6.75
N VAL A 68 3.82 3.72 6.42
CA VAL A 68 3.19 4.63 7.37
C VAL A 68 1.84 5.03 6.81
N LYS A 69 0.79 4.96 7.64
CA LYS A 69 -0.56 5.36 7.25
C LYS A 69 -1.14 6.30 8.31
N VAL A 70 -1.89 7.28 7.84
CA VAL A 70 -2.69 8.18 8.66
C VAL A 70 -4.13 8.03 8.21
N ALA A 71 -5.03 7.83 9.15
CA ALA A 71 -6.44 7.64 8.90
C ALA A 71 -7.29 8.56 9.78
N ARG A 72 -8.47 8.88 9.28
CA ARG A 72 -9.48 9.66 10.00
C ARG A 72 -10.86 9.07 9.73
N TYR A 73 -11.61 8.85 10.79
CA TYR A 73 -12.98 8.36 10.70
C TYR A 73 -13.91 9.49 10.25
N ILE A 74 -14.78 9.20 9.29
CA ILE A 74 -15.87 10.09 8.87
C ILE A 74 -17.12 9.80 9.72
N ASN A 75 -17.34 8.52 10.01
CA ASN A 75 -18.35 7.99 10.92
C ASN A 75 -17.86 6.65 11.49
N ASP A 76 -18.73 5.90 12.16
CA ASP A 76 -18.38 4.64 12.84
C ASP A 76 -17.89 3.55 11.87
N ASP A 77 -18.36 3.56 10.62
CA ASP A 77 -18.06 2.53 9.63
C ASP A 77 -17.01 2.98 8.60
N VAL A 78 -16.96 4.27 8.27
CA VAL A 78 -16.20 4.79 7.13
C VAL A 78 -15.03 5.64 7.60
N PHE A 79 -13.85 5.35 7.08
CA PHE A 79 -12.65 6.15 7.33
C PHE A 79 -11.85 6.42 6.05
N LEU A 80 -11.28 7.62 5.98
CA LEU A 80 -10.31 7.98 4.94
C LEU A 80 -8.91 7.66 5.45
N SER A 81 -8.04 7.18 4.56
CA SER A 81 -6.64 6.94 4.91
C SER A 81 -5.69 7.35 3.81
N VAL A 82 -4.53 7.85 4.21
CA VAL A 82 -3.40 8.14 3.33
C VAL A 82 -2.22 7.29 3.76
N ARG A 83 -1.56 6.61 2.82
CA ARG A 83 -0.42 5.73 3.08
C ARG A 83 0.79 6.18 2.28
N ALA A 84 1.94 6.25 2.93
CA ALA A 84 3.24 6.35 2.28
C ALA A 84 4.04 5.07 2.56
N SER A 85 4.70 4.53 1.55
CA SER A 85 5.44 3.27 1.67
C SER A 85 6.72 3.29 0.86
N PHE A 86 7.73 2.57 1.35
CA PHE A 86 9.00 2.37 0.68
C PHE A 86 9.37 0.89 0.73
N ASN A 87 10.06 0.41 -0.31
CA ASN A 87 10.60 -0.93 -0.36
C ASN A 87 11.82 -1.03 -1.29
N LYS A 88 12.48 -2.19 -1.25
CA LYS A 88 13.52 -2.60 -2.19
C LYS A 88 13.13 -3.93 -2.82
N LEU A 89 12.84 -3.91 -4.11
CA LEU A 89 12.43 -5.09 -4.86
C LEU A 89 13.68 -5.84 -5.32
N ARG A 90 13.78 -7.11 -4.91
CA ARG A 90 14.81 -8.07 -5.31
C ARG A 90 14.24 -9.23 -6.10
N LYS A 91 12.92 -9.45 -6.00
CA LYS A 91 12.16 -10.51 -6.64
C LYS A 91 11.14 -9.89 -7.58
N TRP A 92 11.02 -10.44 -8.78
CA TRP A 92 10.15 -9.92 -9.83
C TRP A 92 9.14 -10.94 -10.38
N GLY A 93 9.16 -12.18 -9.89
CA GLY A 93 8.20 -13.21 -10.26
C GLY A 93 8.89 -14.48 -10.73
N GLU A 94 8.35 -15.13 -11.75
CA GLU A 94 8.68 -16.52 -12.07
C GLU A 94 8.66 -16.82 -13.58
N PHE A 95 9.57 -17.71 -14.01
CA PHE A 95 9.53 -18.43 -15.28
C PHE A 95 9.53 -19.95 -15.02
N THR A 96 9.19 -20.76 -16.02
CA THR A 96 9.12 -22.23 -15.92
C THR A 96 10.34 -22.90 -15.27
N ASP A 97 11.54 -22.38 -15.53
CA ASP A 97 12.80 -22.92 -15.01
C ASP A 97 13.44 -22.03 -13.93
N ASP A 98 12.77 -20.93 -13.56
CA ASP A 98 13.25 -19.97 -12.57
C ASP A 98 12.08 -19.50 -11.67
N PRO A 99 11.84 -20.20 -10.54
CA PRO A 99 10.73 -19.88 -9.62
C PRO A 99 10.92 -18.54 -8.90
N ARG A 100 12.10 -17.91 -9.03
CA ARG A 100 12.39 -16.65 -8.36
C ARG A 100 13.32 -15.77 -9.20
N VAL A 101 12.71 -15.08 -10.15
CA VAL A 101 13.38 -14.09 -10.99
C VAL A 101 13.87 -12.94 -10.12
N GLU A 102 15.19 -12.76 -10.09
CA GLU A 102 15.83 -11.70 -9.30
C GLU A 102 16.05 -10.41 -10.10
N VAL A 103 15.97 -9.26 -9.41
CA VAL A 103 16.27 -7.92 -9.94
C VAL A 103 17.20 -7.16 -9.01
N ASP A 104 17.90 -6.14 -9.53
CA ASP A 104 18.95 -5.42 -8.82
C ASP A 104 18.42 -4.36 -7.83
N LYS A 105 17.74 -4.81 -6.75
CA LYS A 105 17.34 -3.98 -5.61
C LYS A 105 16.65 -2.66 -6.02
N LEU A 106 15.67 -2.77 -6.89
CA LEU A 106 14.92 -1.64 -7.43
C LEU A 106 14.19 -0.89 -6.30
N THR A 107 14.29 0.43 -6.32
CA THR A 107 13.60 1.29 -5.35
C THR A 107 12.10 1.30 -5.60
N TYR A 108 11.30 1.05 -4.57
CA TYR A 108 9.85 1.19 -4.61
C TYR A 108 9.41 2.34 -3.69
N LEU A 109 8.50 3.19 -4.18
CA LEU A 109 7.79 4.21 -3.41
C LEU A 109 6.31 4.15 -3.75
N GLY A 110 5.44 4.14 -2.75
CA GLY A 110 3.99 4.19 -2.96
C GLY A 110 3.34 5.28 -2.13
N PHE A 111 2.43 6.03 -2.73
CA PHE A 111 1.56 6.98 -2.05
C PHE A 111 0.10 6.66 -2.39
N ASP A 112 -0.73 6.36 -1.39
CA ASP A 112 -2.12 5.94 -1.58
C ASP A 112 -3.08 6.84 -0.81
N ALA A 113 -4.24 7.11 -1.40
CA ALA A 113 -5.39 7.72 -0.75
C ALA A 113 -6.60 6.80 -0.93
N MET A 114 -7.19 6.37 0.18
CA MET A 114 -8.22 5.32 0.23
C MET A 114 -9.43 5.80 1.03
N ILE A 115 -10.60 5.37 0.59
CA ILE A 115 -11.81 5.30 1.42
C ILE A 115 -12.00 3.85 1.83
N ASN A 116 -12.27 3.64 3.12
CA ASN A 116 -12.39 2.32 3.71
C ASN A 116 -13.71 2.22 4.47
N THR A 117 -14.24 1.02 4.54
CA THR A 117 -15.48 0.70 5.24
C THR A 117 -15.28 -0.54 6.10
N ASN A 118 -15.55 -0.39 7.39
CA ASN A 118 -15.61 -1.46 8.36
C ASN A 118 -16.81 -2.37 8.04
N ILE A 119 -16.57 -3.66 8.08
CA ILE A 119 -17.55 -4.72 7.78
C ILE A 119 -17.78 -5.60 9.00
N ASN A 120 -17.73 -4.99 10.20
CA ASN A 120 -17.85 -5.64 11.50
C ASN A 120 -19.14 -6.47 11.63
N ASN A 121 -20.21 -6.07 10.95
CA ASN A 121 -21.48 -6.80 10.93
C ASN A 121 -21.38 -8.24 10.36
N LEU A 122 -20.27 -8.60 9.72
CA LEU A 122 -20.02 -9.96 9.23
C LEU A 122 -19.35 -10.86 10.27
N PHE A 123 -18.77 -10.31 11.33
CA PHE A 123 -18.00 -11.03 12.34
C PHE A 123 -18.28 -10.43 13.72
N GLU A 124 -19.07 -11.11 14.55
CA GLU A 124 -19.42 -10.67 15.91
C GLU A 124 -18.18 -10.65 16.82
N SER A 125 -17.48 -9.52 16.88
CA SER A 125 -16.30 -9.37 17.72
C SER A 125 -16.04 -7.92 18.13
N GLU A 126 -15.76 -7.71 19.41
CA GLU A 126 -15.56 -6.38 19.99
C GLU A 126 -14.18 -5.78 19.67
N ASN A 127 -13.17 -6.63 19.48
CA ASN A 127 -11.77 -6.20 19.31
C ASN A 127 -11.25 -6.33 17.87
N PHE A 128 -12.05 -6.90 16.97
CA PHE A 128 -11.68 -7.12 15.59
C PHE A 128 -12.51 -6.22 14.68
N GLU A 129 -11.82 -5.45 13.85
CA GLU A 129 -12.43 -4.51 12.92
C GLU A 129 -11.97 -4.87 11.49
N PRO A 130 -12.63 -5.84 10.82
CA PRO A 130 -12.39 -6.13 9.42
C PRO A 130 -12.88 -4.97 8.56
N PHE A 131 -12.15 -4.67 7.49
CA PHE A 131 -12.51 -3.59 6.57
C PHE A 131 -12.18 -3.94 5.13
N VAL A 132 -12.89 -3.28 4.23
CA VAL A 132 -12.58 -3.25 2.79
C VAL A 132 -12.33 -1.80 2.38
N GLY A 133 -11.58 -1.59 1.32
CA GLY A 133 -11.27 -0.25 0.84
C GLY A 133 -11.07 -0.18 -0.65
N ALA A 134 -11.22 1.04 -1.18
CA ALA A 134 -10.89 1.37 -2.55
C ALA A 134 -10.30 2.78 -2.61
N GLY A 135 -9.50 3.05 -3.63
CA GLY A 135 -8.87 4.35 -3.74
C GLY A 135 -7.96 4.49 -4.94
N LEU A 136 -7.14 5.53 -4.85
CA LEU A 136 -6.17 5.89 -5.87
C LEU A 136 -4.79 5.90 -5.24
N GLY A 137 -3.79 5.51 -6.03
CA GLY A 137 -2.41 5.59 -5.62
C GLY A 137 -1.53 6.18 -6.71
N TYR A 138 -0.34 6.59 -6.33
CA TYR A 138 0.75 6.87 -7.25
C TYR A 138 1.95 6.05 -6.77
N THR A 139 2.43 5.17 -7.65
CA THR A 139 3.54 4.27 -7.33
C THR A 139 4.72 4.59 -8.23
N TRP A 140 5.91 4.61 -7.66
CA TRP A 140 7.17 4.66 -8.38
C TRP A 140 7.97 3.39 -8.15
N ILE A 141 8.53 2.85 -9.22
CA ILE A 141 9.52 1.77 -9.18
C ILE A 141 10.72 2.24 -9.99
N GLN A 142 11.92 2.04 -9.46
CA GLN A 142 13.15 2.28 -10.21
C GLN A 142 13.15 1.38 -11.45
N GLU A 143 13.49 1.93 -12.61
CA GLU A 143 13.60 1.17 -13.84
C GLU A 143 14.57 0.00 -13.67
N GLY A 144 14.18 -1.13 -14.23
CA GLY A 144 14.95 -2.35 -14.28
C GLY A 144 14.51 -3.19 -15.47
N THR A 145 15.02 -4.41 -15.57
CA THR A 145 14.83 -5.31 -16.72
C THR A 145 13.37 -5.45 -17.18
N TYR A 146 12.41 -5.37 -16.27
CA TYR A 146 11.00 -5.67 -16.52
C TYR A 146 10.04 -4.47 -16.34
N ASN A 147 10.56 -3.25 -16.14
CA ASN A 147 9.76 -2.05 -15.91
C ASN A 147 10.45 -0.79 -16.45
N MET A 148 10.73 -0.77 -17.75
CA MET A 148 11.38 0.36 -18.42
C MET A 148 10.35 1.29 -19.07
N LEU A 149 10.49 2.60 -18.85
CA LEU A 149 9.78 3.65 -19.58
C LEU A 149 10.60 4.14 -20.78
N SER A 150 11.94 4.13 -20.66
CA SER A 150 12.87 4.49 -21.73
C SER A 150 13.41 3.24 -22.44
N ALA A 151 13.37 3.22 -23.78
CA ALA A 151 13.96 2.15 -24.60
C ALA A 151 15.51 2.11 -24.55
N ALA A 152 16.14 3.03 -23.82
CA ALA A 152 17.58 3.00 -23.59
C ALA A 152 17.90 2.12 -22.38
N ASN A 153 18.49 0.95 -22.61
CA ASN A 153 19.02 0.08 -21.56
C ASN A 153 19.94 0.89 -20.60
N GLY A 154 19.52 1.08 -19.34
CA GLY A 154 20.37 1.55 -18.26
C GLY A 154 20.09 2.95 -17.70
N THR A 155 18.84 3.29 -17.40
CA THR A 155 18.51 4.48 -16.60
C THR A 155 18.07 4.07 -15.20
N ASP A 156 18.74 4.55 -14.15
CA ASP A 156 18.38 4.35 -12.73
C ASP A 156 17.21 5.27 -12.29
N ASP A 157 16.31 5.59 -13.22
CA ASP A 157 15.24 6.55 -12.97
C ASP A 157 14.07 5.90 -12.22
N LEU A 158 13.44 6.67 -11.34
CA LEU A 158 12.20 6.29 -10.68
C LEU A 158 11.04 6.61 -11.62
N VAL A 159 10.51 5.60 -12.29
CA VAL A 159 9.31 5.70 -13.12
C VAL A 159 8.09 5.50 -12.25
N GLY A 160 7.06 6.31 -12.45
CA GLY A 160 5.85 6.17 -11.67
C GLY A 160 4.60 6.53 -12.44
N ALA A 161 3.51 5.92 -12.01
CA ALA A 161 2.20 6.06 -12.61
C ALA A 161 1.10 6.00 -11.55
N ALA A 162 -0.07 6.50 -11.94
CA ALA A 162 -1.27 6.40 -11.14
C ALA A 162 -1.81 4.96 -11.14
N THR A 163 -2.49 4.62 -10.06
CA THR A 163 -3.06 3.28 -9.83
C THR A 163 -4.46 3.41 -9.25
N ILE A 164 -5.32 2.46 -9.59
CA ILE A 164 -6.56 2.21 -8.83
C ILE A 164 -6.30 1.06 -7.86
N ASN A 165 -6.69 1.27 -6.61
CA ASN A 165 -6.39 0.37 -5.51
C ASN A 165 -7.68 -0.23 -4.94
N ALA A 166 -7.62 -1.51 -4.59
CA ALA A 166 -8.65 -2.20 -3.83
C ALA A 166 -8.00 -2.97 -2.68
N SER A 167 -8.57 -2.90 -1.48
CA SER A 167 -7.98 -3.48 -0.28
C SER A 167 -8.97 -4.26 0.56
N VAL A 168 -8.42 -5.22 1.30
CA VAL A 168 -9.05 -5.89 2.43
C VAL A 168 -8.08 -5.84 3.59
N GLY A 169 -8.60 -5.70 4.80
CA GLY A 169 -7.76 -5.63 5.98
C GLY A 169 -8.50 -5.95 7.26
N LEU A 170 -7.74 -5.99 8.33
CA LEU A 170 -8.19 -6.33 9.67
C LEU A 170 -7.39 -5.51 10.68
N LYS A 171 -8.09 -4.80 11.56
CA LYS A 171 -7.49 -4.24 12.76
C LYS A 171 -7.84 -5.11 13.96
N TYR A 172 -6.88 -5.28 14.86
CA TYR A 172 -7.07 -5.92 16.15
C TYR A 172 -6.66 -4.94 17.25
N TRP A 173 -7.59 -4.55 18.09
CA TRP A 173 -7.36 -3.59 19.16
C TRP A 173 -6.97 -4.31 20.45
N PHE A 174 -5.79 -4.00 21.00
CA PHE A 174 -5.35 -4.48 22.31
C PHE A 174 -5.92 -3.62 23.45
N SER A 175 -6.18 -2.35 23.13
CA SER A 175 -6.81 -1.34 23.98
C SER A 175 -7.59 -0.35 23.11
N GLU A 176 -8.24 0.64 23.73
CA GLU A 176 -8.96 1.71 23.03
C GLU A 176 -8.05 2.53 22.09
N THR A 177 -6.74 2.60 22.41
CA THR A 177 -5.75 3.44 21.75
C THR A 177 -4.69 2.70 20.95
N ILE A 178 -4.39 1.43 21.25
CA ILE A 178 -3.31 0.67 20.61
C ILE A 178 -3.85 -0.63 20.01
N GLY A 179 -3.40 -0.92 18.79
CA GLY A 179 -3.75 -2.15 18.08
C GLY A 179 -2.70 -2.61 17.10
N LEU A 180 -3.05 -3.64 16.34
CA LEU A 180 -2.34 -4.16 15.20
C LEU A 180 -3.24 -4.05 13.96
N SER A 181 -2.66 -3.76 12.80
CA SER A 181 -3.35 -3.68 11.52
C SER A 181 -2.65 -4.56 10.51
N TRP A 182 -3.42 -5.39 9.82
CA TRP A 182 -3.01 -6.10 8.62
C TRP A 182 -3.86 -5.62 7.45
N GLU A 183 -3.24 -5.39 6.31
CA GLU A 183 -3.95 -4.99 5.09
C GLU A 183 -3.25 -5.57 3.86
N THR A 184 -4.06 -6.01 2.90
CA THR A 184 -3.61 -6.40 1.56
C THR A 184 -4.32 -5.53 0.53
N THR A 185 -3.54 -4.92 -0.35
CA THR A 185 -4.02 -4.02 -1.40
C THR A 185 -3.59 -4.54 -2.77
N TYR A 186 -4.53 -4.74 -3.68
CA TYR A 186 -4.24 -4.86 -5.10
C TYR A 186 -4.09 -3.46 -5.69
N LYS A 187 -3.01 -3.23 -6.44
CA LYS A 187 -2.77 -1.99 -7.18
C LYS A 187 -2.76 -2.26 -8.68
N HIS A 188 -3.73 -1.66 -9.36
CA HIS A 188 -3.86 -1.75 -10.80
C HIS A 188 -3.25 -0.52 -11.46
N SER A 189 -2.14 -0.72 -12.19
CA SER A 189 -1.58 0.26 -13.11
C SER A 189 -2.24 0.13 -14.49
N PHE A 190 -2.40 1.26 -15.16
CA PHE A 190 -2.85 1.34 -16.55
C PHE A 190 -1.70 1.52 -17.54
N GLU A 191 -0.49 1.68 -17.03
CA GLU A 191 0.71 1.96 -17.80
C GLU A 191 1.59 0.71 -17.85
N ASP A 192 2.03 0.32 -19.04
CA ASP A 192 2.80 -0.92 -19.26
C ASP A 192 4.14 -0.93 -18.52
N TYR A 193 4.73 0.25 -18.29
CA TYR A 193 6.02 0.40 -17.59
C TYR A 193 5.91 0.35 -16.06
N LEU A 194 4.69 0.39 -15.50
CA LEU A 194 4.47 0.21 -14.06
C LEU A 194 3.67 -1.07 -13.84
N THR A 195 4.30 -2.07 -13.25
CA THR A 195 3.64 -3.37 -13.03
C THR A 195 2.51 -3.28 -12.01
N LYS A 196 1.42 -4.01 -12.30
CA LYS A 196 0.37 -4.32 -11.32
C LYS A 196 0.99 -5.15 -10.21
N HIS A 197 0.53 -4.97 -8.97
CA HIS A 197 1.13 -5.69 -7.84
C HIS A 197 0.21 -5.73 -6.63
N TRP A 198 0.50 -6.66 -5.76
CA TRP A 198 -0.04 -6.74 -4.41
C TRP A 198 0.90 -6.02 -3.43
N GLN A 199 0.31 -5.31 -2.48
CA GLN A 199 1.00 -4.71 -1.37
C GLN A 199 0.38 -5.22 -0.07
N HIS A 200 1.19 -5.84 0.79
CA HIS A 200 0.79 -6.27 2.12
C HIS A 200 1.43 -5.38 3.16
N SER A 201 0.67 -5.01 4.19
CA SER A 201 1.17 -4.28 5.34
C SER A 201 0.78 -4.96 6.64
N LEU A 202 1.70 -4.91 7.59
CA LEU A 202 1.48 -5.32 8.97
C LEU A 202 2.11 -4.25 9.88
N GLY A 203 1.28 -3.56 10.66
CA GLY A 203 1.73 -2.40 11.43
C GLY A 203 1.02 -2.23 12.76
N ILE A 204 1.68 -1.52 13.67
CA ILE A 204 1.07 -1.07 14.92
C ILE A 204 0.22 0.15 14.62
N ILE A 205 -1.00 0.17 15.14
CA ILE A 205 -1.91 1.30 15.06
C ILE A 205 -2.05 2.01 16.40
N PHE A 206 -2.11 3.34 16.34
CA PHE A 206 -2.32 4.21 17.47
C PHE A 206 -3.46 5.18 17.17
N LYS A 207 -4.48 5.21 18.02
CA LYS A 207 -5.61 6.13 17.96
C LYS A 207 -5.40 7.27 18.95
N ILE A 208 -5.47 8.50 18.44
CA ILE A 208 -5.52 9.70 19.28
C ILE A 208 -6.98 9.99 19.60
N GLU A 209 -7.32 9.88 20.87
CA GLU A 209 -8.58 10.40 21.39
C GLU A 209 -8.40 11.89 21.71
N ASP A 210 -9.40 12.70 21.36
CA ASP A 210 -9.40 14.11 21.73
C ASP A 210 -9.47 14.21 23.26
N CYS A 211 -8.35 14.59 23.89
CA CYS A 211 -8.35 14.97 25.30
C CYS A 211 -9.26 16.19 25.46
N THR A 212 -10.47 16.00 25.97
CA THR A 212 -11.24 17.10 26.54
C THR A 212 -10.53 17.59 27.80
N CYS A 213 -9.64 18.57 27.66
CA CYS A 213 -9.13 19.31 28.79
C CYS A 213 -10.29 20.11 29.40
N TYR A 214 -10.76 19.68 30.58
CA TYR A 214 -11.67 20.46 31.43
C TYR A 214 -10.92 21.51 32.24
#